data_AF-A0A329VQL6-F1
#
_entry.id   AF-A0A329VQL6-F1
#
_cell.length_a   1.000
_cell.length_b   1.000
_cell.length_c   1.000
_cell.angle_alpha   90.00
_cell.angle_beta   90.00
_cell.angle_gamma   90.00
#
_symmetry.space_group_name_H-M   'P 1'
#
loop_
_entity.id
_entity.type
_entity.pdbx_description
1 polymer ?
#
loop_
_entity_poly.entity_id
_entity_poly.type
_entity_poly.pdbx_seq_one_letter_code
_entity_poly.pdbx_strand_id
1 'polypeptide(L)'
;MSRKKTLSIIIASLFMLVFYGMWHRLEPYPPHTVLNQKEKLAVDKLLANLQTRCIGRYLVDLPGNYHDTVNASRVNDHWVETQRIYLPAFEQRIQLREDALRQMKTSYPVDMPYLKNIYSVPEGMKGIIFERMQNQSVPDAVRVLEAHLYSNGVAIKVEIGATNASAARYDKDRQIHPDIYNNDVPEKLTELRYFLSRIHGREETEIPTTAGSCISNAFIADNQRDKEDIGALYKTGPDNYLNVRIQTNNYIREKDSMLERIGQIKAFLYRGDILRKGARKINGLDTEELLAVGLQPDSDDPRYQFTLLANEKTGGKKTPVFDLTVVNDEETPTAYSQNEIVAFWDAISQTVRVRPSAFYSQ
;
A
#
# COMPACT_ATOMS: atom_id res chain seq x y z
N MET A 1 -43.85 -14.74 48.89
CA MET A 1 -42.96 -15.73 48.24
C MET A 1 -41.88 -16.15 49.24
N SER A 2 -41.69 -17.46 49.50
CA SER A 2 -40.74 -17.95 50.52
C SER A 2 -39.30 -17.53 50.18
N ARG A 3 -38.53 -17.05 51.16
CA ARG A 3 -37.10 -16.66 51.02
C ARG A 3 -36.25 -17.71 50.27
N LYS A 4 -36.58 -19.01 50.43
CA LYS A 4 -35.91 -20.11 49.72
C LYS A 4 -36.22 -20.12 48.22
N LYS A 5 -37.45 -19.77 47.80
CA LYS A 5 -37.83 -19.66 46.38
C LYS A 5 -37.14 -18.46 45.72
N THR A 6 -37.05 -17.33 46.42
CA THR A 6 -36.36 -16.13 45.90
C THR A 6 -34.86 -16.35 45.72
N LEU A 7 -34.20 -17.02 46.68
CA LEU A 7 -32.78 -17.37 46.58
C LEU A 7 -32.50 -18.37 45.45
N SER A 8 -33.38 -19.36 45.24
CA SER A 8 -33.24 -20.34 44.16
C SER A 8 -33.37 -19.71 42.77
N ILE A 9 -34.27 -18.73 42.61
CA ILE A 9 -34.43 -17.98 41.35
C ILE A 9 -33.18 -17.14 41.06
N ILE A 10 -32.62 -16.45 42.06
CA ILE A 10 -31.41 -15.63 41.90
C ILE A 10 -30.21 -16.50 41.47
N ILE A 11 -30.04 -17.66 42.10
CA ILE A 11 -28.96 -18.60 41.76
C ILE A 11 -29.13 -19.13 40.32
N ALA A 12 -30.35 -19.51 39.92
CA ALA A 12 -30.62 -19.98 38.56
C ALA A 12 -30.36 -18.91 37.49
N SER A 13 -30.74 -17.65 37.76
CA SER A 13 -30.45 -16.53 36.86
C SER A 13 -28.95 -16.24 36.75
N LEU A 14 -28.20 -16.33 37.85
CA LEU A 14 -26.75 -16.21 37.86
C LEU A 14 -26.07 -17.33 37.07
N PHE A 15 -26.52 -18.58 37.22
CA PHE A 15 -26.04 -19.69 36.42
C PHE A 15 -26.34 -19.51 34.93
N MET A 16 -27.55 -19.04 34.56
CA MET A 16 -27.88 -18.72 33.16
C MET A 16 -26.98 -17.62 32.60
N LEU A 17 -26.68 -16.57 33.37
CA LEU A 17 -25.77 -15.50 32.93
C LEU A 17 -24.32 -15.99 32.79
N VAL A 18 -23.84 -16.84 33.70
CA VAL A 18 -22.51 -17.45 33.61
C VAL A 18 -22.44 -18.41 32.43
N PHE A 19 -23.46 -19.25 32.22
CA PHE A 19 -23.52 -20.19 31.10
C PHE A 19 -23.64 -19.45 29.76
N TYR A 20 -24.44 -18.39 29.70
CA TYR A 20 -24.55 -17.51 28.53
C TYR A 20 -23.22 -16.80 28.24
N GLY A 21 -22.55 -16.25 29.25
CA GLY A 21 -21.23 -15.64 29.10
C GLY A 21 -20.12 -16.63 28.71
N MET A 22 -20.21 -17.87 29.19
CA MET A 22 -19.29 -18.95 28.85
C MET A 22 -19.55 -19.49 27.44
N TRP A 23 -20.82 -19.60 27.03
CA TRP A 23 -21.24 -19.97 25.67
C TRP A 23 -20.79 -18.93 24.64
N HIS A 24 -21.01 -17.64 24.92
CA HIS A 24 -20.51 -16.54 24.08
C HIS A 24 -18.97 -16.47 24.01
N ARG A 25 -18.25 -16.96 25.04
CA ARG A 25 -16.79 -17.13 24.98
C ARG A 25 -16.34 -18.35 24.19
N LEU A 26 -17.21 -19.34 23.98
CA LEU A 26 -16.92 -20.58 23.26
C LEU A 26 -17.32 -20.50 21.77
N GLU A 27 -18.10 -19.50 21.36
CA GLU A 27 -18.34 -19.26 19.94
C GLU A 27 -17.04 -18.87 19.23
N PRO A 28 -16.68 -19.57 18.14
CA PRO A 28 -15.48 -19.26 17.39
C PRO A 28 -15.61 -17.87 16.76
N TYR A 29 -14.65 -17.00 17.05
CA TYR A 29 -14.52 -15.69 16.39
C TYR A 29 -13.65 -15.83 15.13
N PRO A 30 -14.00 -15.19 14.00
CA PRO A 30 -15.18 -14.33 13.81
C PRO A 30 -16.49 -15.13 13.66
N PRO A 31 -17.64 -14.58 14.08
CA PRO A 31 -18.93 -15.22 13.90
C PRO A 31 -19.22 -15.43 12.41
N HIS A 32 -19.64 -16.65 12.05
CA HIS A 32 -19.98 -17.01 10.68
C HIS A 32 -21.32 -16.41 10.26
N THR A 33 -21.34 -15.70 9.13
CA THR A 33 -22.58 -15.20 8.52
C THR A 33 -23.36 -16.35 7.87
N VAL A 34 -24.64 -16.46 8.19
CA VAL A 34 -25.55 -17.43 7.55
C VAL A 34 -26.08 -16.83 6.24
N LEU A 35 -25.68 -17.40 5.11
CA LEU A 35 -26.10 -16.97 3.79
C LEU A 35 -27.34 -17.75 3.31
N ASN A 36 -28.28 -17.06 2.68
CA ASN A 36 -29.33 -17.73 1.92
C ASN A 36 -28.79 -18.25 0.58
N GLN A 37 -29.60 -19.02 -0.16
CA GLN A 37 -29.17 -19.66 -1.40
C GLN A 37 -28.72 -18.65 -2.49
N LYS A 38 -29.40 -17.50 -2.59
CA LYS A 38 -29.05 -16.44 -3.54
C LYS A 38 -27.72 -15.79 -3.15
N GLU A 39 -27.56 -15.46 -1.88
CA GLU A 39 -26.33 -14.86 -1.34
C GLU A 39 -25.13 -15.79 -1.51
N LYS A 40 -25.31 -17.09 -1.24
CA LYS A 40 -24.27 -18.09 -1.45
C LYS A 40 -23.81 -18.13 -2.90
N LEU A 41 -24.73 -18.14 -3.86
CA LEU A 41 -24.39 -18.14 -5.29
C LEU A 41 -23.63 -16.86 -5.70
N ALA A 42 -24.01 -15.70 -5.15
CA ALA A 42 -23.34 -14.43 -5.42
C ALA A 42 -21.90 -14.42 -4.87
N VAL A 43 -21.72 -14.88 -3.63
CA VAL A 43 -20.41 -15.00 -2.98
C VAL A 43 -19.52 -16.03 -3.68
N ASP A 44 -20.06 -17.18 -4.08
CA ASP A 44 -19.31 -18.20 -4.82
C ASP A 44 -18.77 -17.66 -6.16
N LYS A 45 -19.57 -16.84 -6.87
CA LYS A 45 -19.12 -16.15 -8.09
C LYS A 45 -18.07 -15.10 -7.79
N LEU A 46 -18.26 -14.33 -6.73
CA LEU A 46 -17.32 -13.29 -6.32
C LEU A 46 -15.96 -13.86 -5.94
N LEU A 47 -15.92 -15.01 -5.27
CA LEU A 47 -14.70 -15.71 -4.86
C LEU A 47 -14.17 -16.69 -5.90
N ALA A 48 -14.72 -16.70 -7.12
CA ALA A 48 -14.24 -17.57 -8.17
C ALA A 48 -12.81 -17.20 -8.59
N ASN A 49 -11.98 -18.22 -8.84
CA ASN A 49 -10.62 -18.07 -9.37
C ASN A 49 -9.73 -17.16 -8.51
N LEU A 50 -9.69 -17.38 -7.19
CA LEU A 50 -8.77 -16.65 -6.31
C LEU A 50 -7.32 -16.79 -6.80
N GLN A 51 -6.61 -15.67 -6.82
CA GLN A 51 -5.20 -15.56 -7.16
C GLN A 51 -4.46 -14.89 -6.01
N THR A 52 -3.30 -15.45 -5.66
CA THR A 52 -2.41 -14.86 -4.66
C THR A 52 -1.74 -13.60 -5.22
N ARG A 53 -1.87 -12.50 -4.50
CA ARG A 53 -1.25 -11.20 -4.79
C ARG A 53 -0.18 -10.88 -3.75
N CYS A 54 0.95 -10.34 -4.21
CA CYS A 54 2.04 -9.91 -3.36
C CYS A 54 2.10 -8.39 -3.24
N ILE A 55 1.99 -7.87 -2.01
CA ILE A 55 2.09 -6.43 -1.69
C ILE A 55 3.02 -6.25 -0.49
N GLY A 56 4.09 -5.48 -0.69
CA GLY A 56 5.24 -5.39 0.21
C GLY A 56 5.76 -6.77 0.63
N ARG A 57 5.59 -7.09 1.92
CA ARG A 57 6.05 -8.34 2.55
C ARG A 57 4.95 -9.38 2.73
N TYR A 58 3.74 -9.11 2.27
CA TYR A 58 2.54 -9.91 2.53
C TYR A 58 1.93 -10.50 1.27
N LEU A 59 1.16 -11.56 1.47
CA LEU A 59 0.31 -12.20 0.47
C LEU A 59 -1.14 -12.13 0.91
N VAL A 60 -2.04 -11.93 -0.06
CA VAL A 60 -3.49 -12.04 0.09
C VAL A 60 -4.06 -12.69 -1.17
N ASP A 61 -5.09 -13.50 -1.02
CA ASP A 61 -5.77 -14.10 -2.18
C ASP A 61 -7.00 -13.26 -2.52
N LEU A 62 -7.05 -12.78 -3.77
CA LEU A 62 -8.14 -11.95 -4.31
C LEU A 62 -8.72 -12.61 -5.56
N PRO A 63 -9.98 -12.32 -5.93
CA PRO A 63 -10.56 -12.87 -7.16
C PRO A 63 -9.74 -12.48 -8.40
N GLY A 64 -9.60 -13.38 -9.37
CA GLY A 64 -8.68 -13.19 -10.50
C GLY A 64 -9.02 -12.03 -11.44
N ASN A 65 -10.25 -11.52 -11.39
CA ASN A 65 -10.72 -10.33 -12.13
C ASN A 65 -10.42 -9.01 -11.41
N TYR A 66 -9.82 -9.04 -10.22
CA TYR A 66 -9.32 -7.86 -9.55
C TYR A 66 -7.93 -7.50 -10.07
N HIS A 67 -7.76 -6.25 -10.49
CA HIS A 67 -6.51 -5.71 -11.03
C HIS A 67 -6.06 -4.51 -10.22
N ASP A 68 -4.77 -4.46 -9.90
CA ASP A 68 -4.17 -3.29 -9.29
C ASP A 68 -4.20 -2.08 -10.26
N THR A 69 -4.73 -0.98 -9.76
CA THR A 69 -4.84 0.30 -10.47
C THR A 69 -3.77 1.30 -10.05
N VAL A 70 -2.96 0.98 -9.03
CA VAL A 70 -1.85 1.80 -8.59
C VAL A 70 -0.63 1.55 -9.47
N ASN A 71 0.09 2.63 -9.78
CA ASN A 71 1.31 2.59 -10.57
C ASN A 71 2.50 3.24 -9.86
N ALA A 72 2.34 3.71 -8.62
CA ALA A 72 3.38 4.39 -7.87
C ALA A 72 3.44 3.91 -6.42
N SER A 73 4.66 3.79 -5.88
CA SER A 73 4.90 3.50 -4.47
C SER A 73 6.00 4.39 -3.91
N ARG A 74 5.96 4.66 -2.61
CA ARG A 74 7.00 5.47 -1.95
C ARG A 74 8.00 4.55 -1.27
N VAL A 75 9.26 4.68 -1.67
CA VAL A 75 10.37 3.96 -1.05
C VAL A 75 11.47 4.97 -0.73
N ASN A 76 11.88 4.99 0.54
CA ASN A 76 12.60 6.08 1.17
C ASN A 76 11.80 7.38 1.02
N ASP A 77 12.40 8.39 0.40
CA ASP A 77 11.75 9.67 0.11
C ASP A 77 11.47 9.83 -1.39
N HIS A 78 11.51 8.72 -2.14
CA HIS A 78 11.41 8.70 -3.60
C HIS A 78 10.13 8.02 -4.07
N TRP A 79 9.54 8.56 -5.14
CA TRP A 79 8.46 7.90 -5.86
C TRP A 79 9.04 6.92 -6.87
N VAL A 80 8.50 5.70 -6.85
CA VAL A 80 8.83 4.64 -7.79
C VAL A 80 7.59 4.39 -8.64
N GLU A 81 7.60 4.89 -9.87
CA GLU A 81 6.52 4.70 -10.83
C GLU A 81 6.80 3.45 -11.67
N THR A 82 5.78 2.65 -11.94
CA THR A 82 5.87 1.42 -12.74
C THR A 82 4.78 1.38 -13.80
N GLN A 83 5.12 0.91 -14.99
CA GLN A 83 4.15 0.78 -16.08
C GLN A 83 4.53 -0.36 -17.00
N ARG A 84 3.58 -1.24 -17.31
CA ARG A 84 3.78 -2.25 -18.34
C ARG A 84 3.80 -1.62 -19.71
N ILE A 85 4.91 -1.79 -20.42
CA ILE A 85 5.07 -1.35 -21.80
C ILE A 85 6.00 -2.31 -22.55
N TYR A 86 5.80 -2.45 -23.85
CA TYR A 86 6.71 -3.21 -24.69
C TYR A 86 8.00 -2.40 -24.94
N LEU A 87 9.10 -3.10 -25.21
CA LEU A 87 10.43 -2.51 -25.28
C LEU A 87 10.55 -1.35 -26.30
N PRO A 88 10.10 -1.47 -27.55
CA PRO A 88 10.18 -0.36 -28.49
C PRO A 88 9.44 0.92 -28.02
N ALA A 89 8.31 0.79 -27.31
CA ALA A 89 7.65 1.96 -26.71
C ALA A 89 8.48 2.59 -25.58
N PHE A 90 9.18 1.78 -24.78
CA PHE A 90 10.12 2.30 -23.79
C PHE A 90 11.23 3.10 -24.46
N GLU A 91 11.88 2.54 -25.47
CA GLU A 91 12.99 3.18 -26.19
C GLU A 91 12.54 4.49 -26.86
N GLN A 92 11.37 4.50 -27.51
CA GLN A 92 10.78 5.71 -28.06
C GLN A 92 10.50 6.76 -26.97
N ARG A 93 9.94 6.34 -25.82
CA ARG A 93 9.66 7.24 -24.69
C ARG A 93 10.93 7.91 -24.16
N ILE A 94 12.04 7.17 -24.09
CA ILE A 94 13.34 7.72 -23.67
C ILE A 94 13.83 8.78 -24.65
N GLN A 95 13.81 8.48 -25.95
CA GLN A 95 14.24 9.42 -26.99
C GLN A 95 13.43 10.73 -26.92
N LEU A 96 12.09 10.61 -26.89
CA LEU A 96 11.19 11.76 -26.79
C LEU A 96 11.43 12.57 -25.50
N ARG A 97 11.71 11.89 -24.39
CA ARG A 97 11.99 12.56 -23.11
C ARG A 97 13.32 13.32 -23.17
N GLU A 98 14.37 12.72 -23.71
CA GLU A 98 15.66 13.39 -23.87
C GLU A 98 15.54 14.63 -24.77
N ASP A 99 14.88 14.51 -25.93
CA ASP A 99 14.67 15.62 -26.85
C ASP A 99 13.90 16.77 -26.19
N ALA A 100 12.84 16.44 -25.43
CA ALA A 100 12.08 17.42 -24.67
C ALA A 100 12.95 18.12 -23.60
N LEU A 101 13.80 17.39 -22.88
CA LEU A 101 14.70 17.96 -21.88
C LEU A 101 15.79 18.85 -22.49
N ARG A 102 16.28 18.53 -23.68
CA ARG A 102 17.25 19.34 -24.43
C ARG A 102 16.65 20.65 -24.95
N GLN A 103 15.38 20.62 -25.35
CA GLN A 103 14.67 21.78 -25.90
C GLN A 103 14.05 22.67 -24.81
N MET A 104 13.95 22.17 -23.57
CA MET A 104 13.35 22.90 -22.47
C MET A 104 14.15 24.16 -22.13
N LYS A 105 13.44 25.30 -22.08
CA LYS A 105 14.00 26.60 -21.70
C LYS A 105 13.86 26.81 -20.19
N THR A 106 14.76 27.60 -19.63
CA THR A 106 14.67 28.09 -18.25
C THR A 106 14.14 29.52 -18.25
N SER A 107 13.52 29.93 -17.14
CA SER A 107 13.07 31.30 -16.90
C SER A 107 14.25 32.28 -16.87
N TYR A 108 15.43 31.82 -16.42
CA TYR A 108 16.66 32.61 -16.38
C TYR A 108 17.71 32.02 -17.33
N PRO A 109 18.17 32.75 -18.37
CA PRO A 109 19.13 32.24 -19.34
C PRO A 109 20.46 31.76 -18.73
N VAL A 110 20.87 32.31 -17.58
CA VAL A 110 22.09 31.89 -16.86
C VAL A 110 22.02 30.45 -16.35
N ASP A 111 20.80 29.92 -16.16
CA ASP A 111 20.55 28.58 -15.65
C ASP A 111 20.52 27.52 -16.77
N MET A 112 20.56 27.92 -18.05
CA MET A 112 20.63 26.98 -19.18
C MET A 112 21.95 26.19 -19.19
N PRO A 113 21.98 24.96 -19.77
CA PRO A 113 20.85 24.20 -20.32
C PRO A 113 19.98 23.53 -19.24
N TYR A 114 18.73 23.16 -19.54
CA TYR A 114 17.84 22.48 -18.58
C TYR A 114 18.28 21.03 -18.28
N LEU A 115 18.64 20.26 -19.32
CA LEU A 115 19.34 18.98 -19.19
C LEU A 115 20.83 19.23 -18.91
N LYS A 116 21.34 18.68 -17.81
CA LYS A 116 22.67 18.95 -17.30
C LYS A 116 23.64 17.81 -17.55
N ASN A 117 23.15 16.58 -17.41
CA ASN A 117 23.95 15.40 -17.71
C ASN A 117 23.08 14.19 -18.05
N ILE A 118 23.71 13.19 -18.64
CA ILE A 118 23.14 11.86 -18.88
C ILE A 118 24.11 10.84 -18.28
N TYR A 119 23.58 9.96 -17.44
CA TYR A 119 24.34 8.86 -16.88
C TYR A 119 23.75 7.52 -17.30
N SER A 120 24.62 6.53 -17.43
CA SER A 120 24.19 5.13 -17.55
C SER A 120 23.65 4.62 -16.22
N VAL A 121 22.63 3.76 -16.33
CA VAL A 121 22.20 2.84 -15.26
C VAL A 121 23.31 1.82 -14.93
N PRO A 122 23.18 1.03 -13.85
CA PRO A 122 24.15 -0.03 -13.57
C PRO A 122 24.40 -0.95 -14.75
N GLU A 123 25.62 -1.50 -14.84
CA GLU A 123 26.04 -2.37 -15.94
C GLU A 123 25.09 -3.57 -16.12
N GLY A 124 24.81 -3.95 -17.37
CA GLY A 124 23.89 -5.04 -17.70
C GLY A 124 22.40 -4.66 -17.64
N MET A 125 22.06 -3.45 -17.20
CA MET A 125 20.68 -2.96 -17.18
C MET A 125 20.34 -2.12 -18.41
N LYS A 126 19.07 -2.12 -18.82
CA LYS A 126 18.56 -1.27 -19.90
C LYS A 126 17.87 -0.05 -19.33
N GLY A 127 18.43 1.13 -19.55
CA GLY A 127 17.86 2.37 -19.04
C GLY A 127 18.80 3.55 -19.16
N ILE A 128 18.38 4.68 -18.59
CA ILE A 128 19.10 5.94 -18.62
C ILE A 128 18.80 6.75 -17.35
N ILE A 129 19.70 7.64 -16.95
CA ILE A 129 19.48 8.58 -15.87
C ILE A 129 19.74 9.99 -16.41
N PHE A 130 18.75 10.87 -16.32
CA PHE A 130 18.89 12.27 -16.66
C PHE A 130 19.18 13.10 -15.41
N GLU A 131 20.25 13.88 -15.40
CA GLU A 131 20.38 15.00 -14.47
C GLU A 131 19.79 16.24 -15.14
N ARG A 132 18.74 16.78 -14.54
CA ARG A 132 18.05 17.98 -15.03
C ARG A 132 17.80 18.95 -13.89
N MET A 133 17.44 20.18 -14.23
CA MET A 133 16.84 21.09 -13.26
C MET A 133 15.51 20.53 -12.73
N GLN A 134 15.16 20.88 -11.49
CA GLN A 134 13.89 20.44 -10.92
C GLN A 134 12.68 21.03 -11.68
N ASN A 135 12.70 22.33 -11.99
CA ASN A 135 11.73 23.00 -12.84
C ASN A 135 12.36 24.23 -13.54
N GLN A 136 11.62 24.89 -14.43
CA GLN A 136 12.15 25.97 -15.28
C GLN A 136 12.43 27.28 -14.51
N SER A 137 11.85 27.44 -13.32
CA SER A 137 11.83 28.70 -12.56
C SER A 137 12.69 28.68 -11.30
N VAL A 138 13.37 27.58 -11.00
CA VAL A 138 14.33 27.48 -9.89
C VAL A 138 15.76 27.68 -10.40
N PRO A 139 16.69 28.14 -9.55
CA PRO A 139 18.11 28.19 -9.89
C PRO A 139 18.61 26.83 -10.33
N ASP A 140 19.56 26.81 -11.26
CA ASP A 140 20.06 25.54 -11.74
C ASP A 140 20.78 24.74 -10.65
N ALA A 141 21.19 25.31 -9.51
CA ALA A 141 21.67 24.50 -8.40
C ALA A 141 20.70 23.38 -7.97
N VAL A 142 19.38 23.53 -8.15
CA VAL A 142 18.37 22.53 -7.75
C VAL A 142 18.18 21.48 -8.85
N ARG A 143 18.62 20.24 -8.59
CA ARG A 143 18.69 19.12 -9.54
C ARG A 143 17.66 18.04 -9.23
N VAL A 144 17.36 17.25 -10.27
CA VAL A 144 16.69 15.95 -10.16
C VAL A 144 17.48 14.94 -10.99
N LEU A 145 17.75 13.78 -10.38
CA LEU A 145 18.19 12.58 -11.07
C LEU A 145 16.95 11.76 -11.44
N GLU A 146 16.54 11.82 -12.71
CA GLU A 146 15.39 11.11 -13.26
C GLU A 146 15.88 9.84 -13.96
N ALA A 147 15.75 8.70 -13.28
CA ALA A 147 16.06 7.39 -13.84
C ALA A 147 14.86 6.78 -14.56
N HIS A 148 15.13 6.14 -15.69
CA HIS A 148 14.22 5.24 -16.38
C HIS A 148 14.92 3.90 -16.61
N LEU A 149 14.30 2.83 -16.14
CA LEU A 149 14.77 1.45 -16.25
C LEU A 149 13.72 0.59 -16.96
N TYR A 150 14.16 -0.35 -17.78
CA TYR A 150 13.31 -1.36 -18.39
C TYR A 150 13.71 -2.75 -17.91
N SER A 151 12.75 -3.48 -17.36
CA SER A 151 12.96 -4.84 -16.86
C SER A 151 11.69 -5.65 -17.05
N ASN A 152 11.79 -6.83 -17.67
CA ASN A 152 10.70 -7.82 -17.78
C ASN A 152 9.35 -7.25 -18.25
N GLY A 153 9.32 -6.41 -19.29
CA GLY A 153 8.07 -5.82 -19.79
C GLY A 153 7.57 -4.61 -18.99
N VAL A 154 8.35 -4.12 -18.01
CA VAL A 154 7.97 -3.02 -17.12
C VAL A 154 8.97 -1.89 -17.24
N ALA A 155 8.43 -0.70 -17.50
CA ALA A 155 9.11 0.56 -17.31
C ALA A 155 9.04 0.98 -15.85
N ILE A 156 10.19 1.30 -15.28
CA ILE A 156 10.34 1.79 -13.91
C ILE A 156 10.95 3.18 -13.99
N LYS A 157 10.33 4.15 -13.31
CA LYS A 157 10.84 5.52 -13.22
C LYS A 157 11.04 5.88 -11.75
N VAL A 158 12.20 6.48 -11.46
CA VAL A 158 12.58 6.93 -10.11
C VAL A 158 13.15 8.33 -10.22
N GLU A 159 12.69 9.24 -9.37
CA GLU A 159 13.24 10.60 -9.27
C GLU A 159 13.84 10.83 -7.89
N ILE A 160 15.09 11.30 -7.86
CA ILE A 160 15.79 11.69 -6.63
C ILE A 160 16.18 13.16 -6.73
N GLY A 161 15.80 13.96 -5.73
CA GLY A 161 16.25 15.34 -5.60
C GLY A 161 17.75 15.41 -5.27
N ALA A 162 18.44 16.36 -5.89
CA ALA A 162 19.86 16.62 -5.67
C ALA A 162 20.14 18.12 -5.78
N THR A 163 21.34 18.51 -5.43
CA THR A 163 21.85 19.87 -5.52
C THR A 163 23.22 19.84 -6.17
N ASN A 164 23.46 20.77 -7.10
CA ASN A 164 24.77 21.03 -7.66
C ASN A 164 24.97 22.53 -7.84
N ALA A 165 25.42 23.18 -6.78
CA ALA A 165 25.76 24.59 -6.78
C ALA A 165 27.24 24.83 -7.13
N SER A 166 27.97 23.93 -7.78
CA SER A 166 29.43 24.06 -7.97
C SER A 166 29.87 25.24 -8.86
N ALA A 167 28.96 25.87 -9.60
CA ALA A 167 29.28 27.02 -10.43
C ALA A 167 29.71 28.25 -9.61
N ALA A 168 30.66 29.03 -10.12
CA ALA A 168 31.24 30.20 -9.45
C ALA A 168 30.21 31.27 -9.04
N ARG A 169 29.07 31.35 -9.74
CA ARG A 169 27.97 32.26 -9.38
C ARG A 169 27.42 32.03 -7.96
N TYR A 170 27.61 30.84 -7.41
CA TYR A 170 27.17 30.45 -6.07
C TYR A 170 28.28 30.54 -5.01
N ASP A 171 29.46 31.09 -5.32
CA ASP A 171 30.59 31.08 -4.38
C ASP A 171 30.30 31.88 -3.10
N LYS A 172 29.61 33.01 -3.22
CA LYS A 172 29.18 33.79 -2.06
C LYS A 172 28.14 33.04 -1.24
N ASP A 173 27.16 32.45 -1.90
CA ASP A 173 26.09 31.72 -1.23
C ASP A 173 26.62 30.48 -0.50
N ARG A 174 27.60 29.78 -1.09
CA ARG A 174 28.27 28.63 -0.47
C ARG A 174 29.09 29.00 0.77
N GLN A 175 29.64 30.22 0.84
CA GLN A 175 30.31 30.70 2.05
C GLN A 175 29.34 30.96 3.20
N ILE A 176 28.10 31.37 2.89
CA ILE A 176 27.08 31.72 3.88
C ILE A 176 26.26 30.48 4.28
N HIS A 177 25.92 29.63 3.31
CA HIS A 177 25.04 28.48 3.45
C HIS A 177 25.62 27.23 2.75
N PRO A 178 26.74 26.68 3.22
CA PRO A 178 27.41 25.53 2.58
C PRO A 178 26.54 24.27 2.51
N ASP A 179 25.64 24.06 3.47
CA ASP A 179 24.73 22.90 3.49
C ASP A 179 23.65 22.96 2.41
N ILE A 180 23.29 24.17 1.96
CA ILE A 180 22.28 24.40 0.92
C ILE A 180 22.95 24.48 -0.46
N TYR A 181 24.09 25.16 -0.56
CA TYR A 181 24.83 25.34 -1.83
C TYR A 181 25.98 24.33 -1.95
N ASN A 182 25.66 23.06 -1.76
CA ASN A 182 26.60 21.95 -1.87
C ASN A 182 26.61 21.34 -3.29
N ASN A 183 27.28 20.20 -3.42
CA ASN A 183 27.13 19.31 -4.57
C ASN A 183 27.00 17.88 -4.07
N ASP A 184 25.77 17.37 -4.04
CA ASP A 184 25.44 16.01 -3.59
C ASP A 184 25.12 15.07 -4.76
N VAL A 185 25.20 15.54 -6.02
CA VAL A 185 24.92 14.73 -7.22
C VAL A 185 25.71 13.42 -7.24
N PRO A 186 27.03 13.36 -6.93
CA PRO A 186 27.76 12.09 -6.92
C PRO A 186 27.24 11.09 -5.89
N GLU A 187 26.86 11.56 -4.69
CA GLU A 187 26.30 10.72 -3.63
C GLU A 187 24.91 10.21 -4.03
N LYS A 188 24.04 11.12 -4.50
CA LYS A 188 22.68 10.79 -4.96
C LYS A 188 22.66 9.88 -6.16
N LEU A 189 23.62 10.01 -7.07
CA LEU A 189 23.77 9.09 -8.21
C LEU A 189 24.18 7.69 -7.74
N THR A 190 25.03 7.60 -6.72
CA THR A 190 25.43 6.32 -6.10
C THR A 190 24.24 5.66 -5.39
N GLU A 191 23.48 6.45 -4.61
CA GLU A 191 22.23 6.02 -3.97
C GLU A 191 21.23 5.48 -5.00
N LEU A 192 21.00 6.23 -6.09
CA LEU A 192 20.10 5.85 -7.17
C LEU A 192 20.54 4.56 -7.85
N ARG A 193 21.83 4.43 -8.19
CA ARG A 193 22.35 3.21 -8.84
C ARG A 193 22.22 1.98 -7.94
N TYR A 194 22.45 2.13 -6.64
CA TYR A 194 22.23 1.05 -5.66
C TYR A 194 20.76 0.70 -5.48
N PHE A 195 19.85 1.67 -5.63
CA PHE A 195 18.42 1.38 -5.67
C PHE A 195 18.03 0.62 -6.95
N LEU A 196 18.45 1.13 -8.12
CA LEU A 196 18.17 0.53 -9.42
C LEU A 196 18.71 -0.91 -9.54
N SER A 197 19.83 -1.22 -8.89
CA SER A 197 20.40 -2.57 -8.92
C SER A 197 19.55 -3.64 -8.22
N ARG A 198 18.59 -3.22 -7.37
CA ARG A 198 17.75 -4.12 -6.56
C ARG A 198 16.32 -4.24 -7.07
N ILE A 199 15.90 -3.35 -7.97
CA ILE A 199 14.53 -3.32 -8.49
C ILE A 199 14.45 -3.98 -9.86
N HIS A 200 13.44 -4.82 -10.06
CA HIS A 200 13.13 -5.41 -11.36
C HIS A 200 11.61 -5.54 -11.55
N GLY A 201 11.19 -5.50 -12.81
CA GLY A 201 9.81 -5.76 -13.20
C GLY A 201 9.42 -7.22 -12.96
N ARG A 202 8.16 -7.46 -12.60
CA ARG A 202 7.60 -8.80 -12.36
C ARG A 202 6.17 -8.93 -12.87
N GLU A 203 5.70 -10.17 -12.97
CA GLU A 203 4.27 -10.44 -13.16
C GLU A 203 3.44 -10.13 -11.91
N GLU A 204 2.19 -9.67 -12.05
CA GLU A 204 1.34 -9.29 -10.92
C GLU A 204 1.15 -10.46 -9.93
N THR A 205 0.97 -11.67 -10.49
CA THR A 205 0.83 -12.94 -9.77
C THR A 205 2.15 -13.66 -9.48
N GLU A 206 3.29 -13.11 -9.93
CA GLU A 206 4.60 -13.66 -9.60
C GLU A 206 4.91 -13.40 -8.13
N ILE A 207 5.28 -14.46 -7.42
CA ILE A 207 5.61 -14.44 -5.98
C ILE A 207 7.13 -14.58 -5.81
N PRO A 208 7.84 -13.49 -5.46
CA PRO A 208 9.29 -13.54 -5.27
C PRO A 208 9.70 -14.47 -4.12
N THR A 209 10.80 -15.20 -4.32
CA THR A 209 11.32 -16.19 -3.35
C THR A 209 12.48 -15.66 -2.50
N THR A 210 12.86 -14.39 -2.69
CA THR A 210 13.95 -13.72 -1.97
C THR A 210 13.39 -12.61 -1.05
N ALA A 211 14.22 -12.15 -0.12
CA ALA A 211 13.86 -11.05 0.77
C ALA A 211 13.68 -9.75 -0.02
N GLY A 212 12.57 -9.06 0.22
CA GLY A 212 12.25 -7.80 -0.47
C GLY A 212 10.77 -7.49 -0.51
N SER A 213 10.43 -6.34 -1.08
CA SER A 213 9.07 -5.82 -1.13
C SER A 213 8.50 -5.86 -2.55
N CYS A 214 7.29 -6.40 -2.66
CA CYS A 214 6.48 -6.33 -3.88
C CYS A 214 5.81 -4.96 -3.98
N ILE A 215 6.02 -4.25 -5.08
CA ILE A 215 5.20 -3.10 -5.46
C ILE A 215 4.38 -3.47 -6.70
N SER A 216 3.51 -2.57 -7.16
CA SER A 216 2.80 -2.75 -8.43
C SER A 216 3.80 -3.02 -9.55
N ASN A 217 3.62 -4.12 -10.30
CA ASN A 217 4.46 -4.55 -11.42
C ASN A 217 5.97 -4.73 -11.16
N ALA A 218 6.48 -4.59 -9.93
CA ALA A 218 7.91 -4.70 -9.65
C ALA A 218 8.20 -5.32 -8.28
N PHE A 219 9.47 -5.68 -8.08
CA PHE A 219 9.99 -6.17 -6.81
C PHE A 219 11.30 -5.46 -6.48
N ILE A 220 11.48 -5.11 -5.21
CA ILE A 220 12.69 -4.48 -4.69
C ILE A 220 13.33 -5.44 -3.70
N ALA A 221 14.51 -5.95 -4.04
CA ALA A 221 15.29 -6.80 -3.15
C ALA A 221 15.70 -6.04 -1.87
N ASP A 222 15.60 -6.69 -0.72
CA ASP A 222 15.75 -6.05 0.58
C ASP A 222 17.19 -5.62 0.87
N ASN A 223 17.35 -4.43 1.43
CA ASN A 223 18.63 -3.93 1.95
C ASN A 223 18.61 -3.71 3.48
N GLN A 224 17.50 -4.08 4.15
CA GLN A 224 17.23 -3.89 5.59
C GLN A 224 17.23 -2.43 6.07
N ARG A 225 17.32 -1.47 5.14
CA ARG A 225 17.50 -0.05 5.42
C ARG A 225 16.35 0.80 4.92
N ASP A 226 15.72 0.40 3.81
CA ASP A 226 14.67 1.17 3.15
C ASP A 226 13.48 1.45 4.07
N LYS A 227 12.97 2.68 3.99
CA LYS A 227 11.63 3.04 4.46
C LYS A 227 10.66 2.69 3.34
N GLU A 228 9.64 1.93 3.61
CA GLU A 228 8.70 1.44 2.59
C GLU A 228 7.28 1.87 2.97
N ASP A 229 6.60 2.54 2.05
CA ASP A 229 5.17 2.89 2.13
C ASP A 229 4.53 2.53 0.80
N ILE A 230 3.95 1.33 0.78
CA ILE A 230 3.51 0.66 -0.43
C ILE A 230 2.01 0.50 -0.35
N GLY A 231 1.31 1.02 -1.36
CA GLY A 231 -0.13 0.89 -1.52
C GLY A 231 -0.49 0.15 -2.79
N ALA A 232 -1.61 -0.56 -2.77
CA ALA A 232 -2.25 -1.14 -3.94
C ALA A 232 -3.76 -0.92 -3.85
N LEU A 233 -4.41 -0.75 -5.00
CA LEU A 233 -5.86 -0.58 -5.11
C LEU A 233 -6.37 -1.51 -6.20
N TYR A 234 -6.97 -2.61 -5.75
CA TYR A 234 -7.54 -3.59 -6.64
C TYR A 234 -9.00 -3.27 -6.93
N LYS A 235 -9.32 -3.19 -8.22
CA LYS A 235 -10.67 -2.98 -8.74
C LYS A 235 -11.04 -4.09 -9.73
N THR A 236 -12.33 -4.31 -9.95
CA THR A 236 -12.86 -5.19 -10.99
C THR A 236 -13.82 -4.40 -11.88
N GLY A 237 -13.91 -4.74 -13.17
CA GLY A 237 -14.80 -4.08 -14.12
C GLY A 237 -15.95 -4.97 -14.61
N PRO A 238 -17.04 -4.35 -15.10
CA PRO A 238 -17.86 -3.36 -14.39
C PRO A 238 -18.92 -4.07 -13.52
N ASP A 239 -19.38 -3.43 -12.44
CA ASP A 239 -20.48 -3.87 -11.54
C ASP A 239 -20.10 -4.71 -10.31
N ASN A 240 -18.87 -4.55 -9.80
CA ASN A 240 -18.63 -4.82 -8.39
C ASN A 240 -17.84 -3.68 -7.75
N TYR A 241 -18.57 -2.80 -7.06
CA TYR A 241 -18.04 -1.60 -6.40
C TYR A 241 -17.24 -1.91 -5.13
N LEU A 242 -16.94 -3.18 -4.84
CA LEU A 242 -16.06 -3.56 -3.74
C LEU A 242 -14.60 -3.40 -4.17
N ASN A 243 -14.03 -2.26 -3.84
CA ASN A 243 -12.60 -1.98 -3.99
C ASN A 243 -11.83 -2.64 -2.84
N VAL A 244 -10.69 -3.24 -3.14
CA VAL A 244 -9.76 -3.77 -2.13
C VAL A 244 -8.52 -2.88 -2.08
N ARG A 245 -8.33 -2.20 -0.96
CA ARG A 245 -7.16 -1.41 -0.63
C ARG A 245 -6.21 -2.22 0.21
N ILE A 246 -4.93 -2.17 -0.13
CA ILE A 246 -3.87 -2.78 0.66
C ILE A 246 -2.80 -1.72 0.88
N GLN A 247 -2.42 -1.50 2.13
CA GLN A 247 -1.29 -0.65 2.47
C GLN A 247 -0.33 -1.40 3.37
N THR A 248 0.96 -1.15 3.18
CA THR A 248 1.98 -1.58 4.12
C THR A 248 3.03 -0.52 4.35
N ASN A 249 3.42 -0.38 5.61
CA ASN A 249 4.38 0.63 6.03
C ASN A 249 5.36 0.07 7.06
N ASN A 250 6.65 0.19 6.80
CA ASN A 250 7.70 -0.42 7.62
C ASN A 250 8.39 0.55 8.61
N TYR A 251 7.94 1.80 8.69
CA TYR A 251 8.57 2.86 9.49
C TYR A 251 7.58 3.67 10.34
N ILE A 252 6.28 3.35 10.30
CA ILE A 252 5.29 3.83 11.27
C ILE A 252 5.12 2.83 12.41
N ARG A 253 4.71 3.34 13.57
CA ARG A 253 4.31 2.56 14.73
C ARG A 253 3.33 3.38 15.54
N GLU A 254 2.13 2.86 15.70
CA GLU A 254 1.12 3.50 16.52
C GLU A 254 1.32 3.18 18.00
N LYS A 255 0.94 4.13 18.85
CA LYS A 255 0.97 3.93 20.31
C LYS A 255 -0.13 2.98 20.76
N ASP A 256 -1.33 3.25 20.28
CA ASP A 256 -2.54 2.49 20.55
C ASP A 256 -2.82 1.59 19.34
N SER A 257 -3.67 0.60 19.49
CA SER A 257 -4.22 -0.22 18.40
C SER A 257 -5.55 0.36 17.89
N MET A 258 -6.01 -0.09 16.72
CA MET A 258 -7.32 0.26 16.19
C MET A 258 -8.47 0.02 17.18
N LEU A 259 -8.48 -1.12 17.88
CA LEU A 259 -9.53 -1.43 18.86
C LEU A 259 -9.41 -0.62 20.15
N GLU A 260 -8.20 -0.25 20.57
CA GLU A 260 -7.99 0.70 21.68
C GLU A 260 -8.53 2.10 21.32
N ARG A 261 -8.41 2.51 20.05
CA ARG A 261 -8.93 3.80 19.53
C ARG A 261 -10.40 3.78 19.13
N ILE A 262 -11.13 2.70 19.38
CA ILE A 262 -12.48 2.51 18.83
C ILE A 262 -13.48 3.60 19.21
N GLY A 263 -13.35 4.18 20.41
CA GLY A 263 -14.21 5.28 20.86
C GLY A 263 -14.02 6.54 20.02
N GLN A 264 -12.78 6.83 19.62
CA GLN A 264 -12.46 7.96 18.74
C GLN A 264 -12.98 7.68 17.33
N ILE A 265 -12.74 6.46 16.81
CA ILE A 265 -13.23 6.06 15.48
C ILE A 265 -14.76 6.20 15.40
N LYS A 266 -15.50 5.69 16.40
CA LYS A 266 -16.96 5.83 16.46
C LYS A 266 -17.42 7.29 16.43
N ALA A 267 -16.72 8.19 17.10
CA ALA A 267 -17.09 9.61 17.13
C ALA A 267 -16.94 10.30 15.77
N PHE A 268 -16.12 9.76 14.87
CA PHE A 268 -15.94 10.27 13.50
C PHE A 268 -16.81 9.57 12.45
N LEU A 269 -17.54 8.50 12.81
CA LEU A 269 -18.46 7.84 11.88
C LEU A 269 -19.68 8.73 11.64
N TYR A 270 -19.78 9.27 10.43
CA TYR A 270 -20.97 9.99 9.98
C TYR A 270 -22.03 9.00 9.51
N ARG A 271 -23.24 9.09 10.11
CA ARG A 271 -24.40 8.23 9.76
C ARG A 271 -24.03 6.74 9.70
N GLY A 272 -23.21 6.28 10.65
CA GLY A 272 -22.70 4.91 10.65
C GLY A 272 -22.51 4.33 12.05
N ASP A 273 -22.27 3.03 12.09
CA ASP A 273 -21.96 2.26 13.29
C ASP A 273 -20.95 1.15 12.96
N ILE A 274 -20.55 0.43 13.99
CA ILE A 274 -19.66 -0.71 13.90
C ILE A 274 -20.50 -1.98 13.85
N LEU A 275 -20.45 -2.65 12.72
CA LEU A 275 -21.10 -3.95 12.49
C LEU A 275 -20.39 -5.06 13.27
N ARG A 276 -19.05 -5.11 13.20
CA ARG A 276 -18.24 -6.15 13.84
C ARG A 276 -16.86 -5.61 14.15
N LYS A 277 -16.27 -6.06 15.26
CA LYS A 277 -14.90 -5.73 15.66
C LYS A 277 -14.32 -6.83 16.52
N GLY A 278 -13.01 -7.03 16.43
CA GLY A 278 -12.33 -8.00 17.29
C GLY A 278 -10.92 -8.33 16.85
N ALA A 279 -10.18 -8.98 17.75
CA ALA A 279 -8.86 -9.51 17.45
C ALA A 279 -8.97 -10.86 16.74
N ARG A 280 -8.13 -11.10 15.74
CA ARG A 280 -8.03 -12.36 14.99
C ARG A 280 -6.59 -12.83 14.94
N LYS A 281 -6.40 -14.14 14.98
CA LYS A 281 -5.11 -14.77 14.67
C LYS A 281 -5.19 -15.42 13.29
N ILE A 282 -4.50 -14.85 12.31
CA ILE A 282 -4.61 -15.25 10.90
C ILE A 282 -3.23 -15.66 10.41
N ASN A 283 -3.03 -16.93 10.05
CA ASN A 283 -1.76 -17.46 9.54
C ASN A 283 -0.53 -17.06 10.37
N GLY A 284 -0.69 -17.04 11.71
CA GLY A 284 0.36 -16.66 12.66
C GLY A 284 0.48 -15.15 12.94
N LEU A 285 -0.26 -14.30 12.24
CA LEU A 285 -0.34 -12.86 12.48
C LEU A 285 -1.38 -12.55 13.57
N ASP A 286 -0.99 -11.70 14.52
CA ASP A 286 -1.93 -11.04 15.42
C ASP A 286 -2.52 -9.83 14.70
N THR A 287 -3.84 -9.83 14.52
CA THR A 287 -4.56 -8.84 13.72
C THR A 287 -5.78 -8.32 14.47
N GLU A 288 -6.24 -7.13 14.09
CA GLU A 288 -7.50 -6.57 14.55
C GLU A 288 -8.37 -6.26 13.34
N GLU A 289 -9.65 -6.59 13.41
CA GLU A 289 -10.62 -6.21 12.39
C GLU A 289 -11.65 -5.20 12.91
N LEU A 290 -12.12 -4.37 11.99
CA LEU A 290 -13.19 -3.43 12.19
C LEU A 290 -14.06 -3.34 10.93
N LEU A 291 -15.31 -3.76 11.05
CA LEU A 291 -16.31 -3.67 10.00
C LEU A 291 -17.21 -2.48 10.33
N ALA A 292 -16.96 -1.35 9.70
CA ALA A 292 -17.80 -0.17 9.80
C ALA A 292 -18.83 -0.15 8.67
N VAL A 293 -20.05 0.28 9.01
CA VAL A 293 -21.13 0.54 8.05
C VAL A 293 -21.64 1.95 8.27
N GLY A 294 -22.00 2.63 7.20
CA GLY A 294 -22.65 3.92 7.22
C GLY A 294 -23.48 4.13 5.97
N LEU A 295 -23.74 5.39 5.65
CA LEU A 295 -24.48 5.78 4.46
C LEU A 295 -23.59 6.60 3.53
N GLN A 296 -23.90 6.57 2.24
CA GLN A 296 -23.22 7.42 1.26
C GLN A 296 -23.48 8.91 1.59
N PRO A 297 -22.57 9.83 1.19
CA PRO A 297 -22.73 11.25 1.48
C PRO A 297 -24.03 11.85 0.91
N ASP A 298 -24.37 11.45 -0.32
CA ASP A 298 -25.46 12.06 -1.10
C ASP A 298 -26.69 11.15 -1.28
N SER A 299 -26.73 9.99 -0.59
CA SER A 299 -27.87 9.07 -0.62
C SER A 299 -28.05 8.29 0.69
N ASP A 300 -29.11 7.48 0.77
CA ASP A 300 -29.35 6.52 1.86
C ASP A 300 -28.80 5.13 1.53
N ASP A 301 -27.95 5.03 0.50
CA ASP A 301 -27.33 3.76 0.15
C ASP A 301 -26.25 3.36 1.16
N PRO A 302 -26.10 2.07 1.48
CA PRO A 302 -25.09 1.61 2.42
C PRO A 302 -23.67 1.84 1.94
N ARG A 303 -22.81 2.30 2.86
CA ARG A 303 -21.36 2.39 2.71
C ARG A 303 -20.69 1.47 3.72
N TYR A 304 -19.73 0.69 3.26
CA TYR A 304 -18.98 -0.29 4.03
C TYR A 304 -17.49 0.07 3.99
N GLN A 305 -16.85 -0.04 5.14
CA GLN A 305 -15.40 0.01 5.25
C GLN A 305 -14.97 -1.08 6.24
N PHE A 306 -14.48 -2.18 5.71
CA PHE A 306 -14.06 -3.33 6.48
C PHE A 306 -12.54 -3.39 6.45
N THR A 307 -11.91 -3.20 7.61
CA THR A 307 -10.47 -3.02 7.76
C THR A 307 -9.90 -4.13 8.65
N LEU A 308 -8.72 -4.64 8.28
CA LEU A 308 -7.91 -5.59 9.03
C LEU A 308 -6.52 -5.00 9.15
N LEU A 309 -6.05 -4.82 10.38
CA LEU A 309 -4.72 -4.30 10.66
C LEU A 309 -3.85 -5.36 11.33
N ALA A 310 -2.61 -5.45 10.89
CA ALA A 310 -1.55 -6.25 11.52
C ALA A 310 -0.39 -5.36 11.93
N ASN A 311 0.26 -5.71 13.05
CA ASN A 311 1.51 -5.09 13.53
C ASN A 311 1.44 -3.59 13.83
N GLU A 312 0.27 -3.01 14.07
CA GLU A 312 0.12 -1.56 14.26
C GLU A 312 1.01 -0.99 15.38
N LYS A 313 1.05 -1.69 16.52
CA LYS A 313 1.86 -1.34 17.71
C LYS A 313 3.31 -1.83 17.63
N THR A 314 3.60 -2.76 16.73
CA THR A 314 4.91 -3.39 16.56
C THR A 314 5.59 -2.98 15.25
N GLY A 315 5.01 -2.00 14.54
CA GLY A 315 5.42 -1.57 13.22
C GLY A 315 6.92 -1.34 13.11
N GLY A 316 7.51 -1.84 12.03
CA GLY A 316 8.95 -1.75 11.77
C GLY A 316 9.39 -2.59 10.58
N LYS A 317 10.68 -2.57 10.26
CA LYS A 317 11.24 -3.25 9.08
C LYS A 317 11.04 -4.76 9.04
N LYS A 318 10.96 -5.42 10.20
CA LYS A 318 10.72 -6.88 10.33
C LYS A 318 9.25 -7.24 10.51
N THR A 319 8.43 -6.24 10.85
CA THR A 319 7.00 -6.38 11.14
C THR A 319 6.28 -5.16 10.56
N PRO A 320 6.29 -4.96 9.23
CA PRO A 320 5.66 -3.79 8.64
C PRO A 320 4.17 -3.80 9.00
N VAL A 321 3.62 -2.62 9.27
CA VAL A 321 2.17 -2.48 9.40
C VAL A 321 1.54 -2.97 8.10
N PHE A 322 0.44 -3.70 8.21
CA PHE A 322 -0.34 -4.16 7.07
C PHE A 322 -1.80 -3.80 7.30
N ASP A 323 -2.39 -3.13 6.32
CA ASP A 323 -3.79 -2.77 6.23
C ASP A 323 -4.39 -3.45 5.01
N LEU A 324 -5.42 -4.27 5.23
CA LEU A 324 -6.33 -4.74 4.20
C LEU A 324 -7.69 -4.09 4.46
N THR A 325 -8.19 -3.35 3.47
CA THR A 325 -9.49 -2.71 3.57
C THR A 325 -10.37 -3.01 2.35
N VAL A 326 -11.60 -3.45 2.59
CA VAL A 326 -12.67 -3.53 1.57
C VAL A 326 -13.59 -2.32 1.72
N VAL A 327 -13.82 -1.59 0.62
CA VAL A 327 -14.73 -0.44 0.60
C VAL A 327 -15.65 -0.45 -0.62
N ASN A 328 -16.82 0.19 -0.51
CA ASN A 328 -17.66 0.58 -1.66
C ASN A 328 -17.83 2.09 -1.73
N ASP A 329 -16.73 2.81 -1.92
CA ASP A 329 -16.70 4.27 -1.89
C ASP A 329 -16.91 4.95 -3.25
N GLU A 330 -17.34 4.19 -4.26
CA GLU A 330 -17.82 4.74 -5.53
C GLU A 330 -19.23 5.31 -5.37
N GLU A 331 -19.61 6.30 -6.18
CA GLU A 331 -20.94 6.95 -6.12
C GLU A 331 -22.08 5.95 -6.33
N THR A 332 -21.86 4.96 -7.20
CA THR A 332 -22.86 3.92 -7.45
C THR A 332 -22.84 2.89 -6.33
N PRO A 333 -23.98 2.58 -5.71
CA PRO A 333 -24.05 1.63 -4.61
C PRO A 333 -23.66 0.22 -5.04
N THR A 334 -23.12 -0.54 -4.08
CA THR A 334 -22.81 -1.94 -4.29
C THR A 334 -24.09 -2.75 -4.50
N ALA A 335 -24.07 -3.67 -5.46
CA ALA A 335 -25.18 -4.61 -5.69
C ALA A 335 -25.21 -5.74 -4.64
N TYR A 336 -24.17 -5.85 -3.81
CA TYR A 336 -24.03 -6.90 -2.81
C TYR A 336 -24.71 -6.54 -1.49
N SER A 337 -25.36 -7.52 -0.87
CA SER A 337 -25.93 -7.39 0.46
C SER A 337 -24.83 -7.30 1.53
N GLN A 338 -25.16 -6.75 2.71
CA GLN A 338 -24.24 -6.76 3.85
C GLN A 338 -23.68 -8.15 4.15
N ASN A 339 -24.51 -9.19 4.09
CA ASN A 339 -24.09 -10.56 4.36
C ASN A 339 -23.10 -11.08 3.31
N GLU A 340 -23.34 -10.76 2.04
CA GLU A 340 -22.43 -11.13 0.94
C GLU A 340 -21.06 -10.46 1.10
N ILE A 341 -21.03 -9.18 1.50
CA ILE A 341 -19.78 -8.43 1.72
C ILE A 341 -19.04 -8.95 2.96
N VAL A 342 -19.74 -9.29 4.04
CA VAL A 342 -19.12 -9.90 5.23
C VAL A 342 -18.52 -11.27 4.88
N ALA A 343 -19.23 -12.09 4.09
CA ALA A 343 -18.71 -13.38 3.66
C ALA A 343 -17.48 -13.24 2.72
N PHE A 344 -17.51 -12.28 1.80
CA PHE A 344 -16.35 -11.94 0.97
C PHE A 344 -15.16 -11.50 1.82
N TRP A 345 -15.40 -10.61 2.77
CA TRP A 345 -14.40 -10.14 3.74
C TRP A 345 -13.78 -11.30 4.52
N ASP A 346 -14.59 -12.17 5.11
CA ASP A 346 -14.13 -13.33 5.87
C ASP A 346 -13.24 -14.22 5.00
N ALA A 347 -13.67 -14.47 3.76
CA ALA A 347 -12.97 -15.31 2.82
C ALA A 347 -11.59 -14.76 2.39
N ILE A 348 -11.46 -13.46 2.11
CA ILE A 348 -10.17 -12.89 1.68
C ILE A 348 -9.25 -12.55 2.86
N SER A 349 -9.80 -12.04 3.97
CA SER A 349 -9.01 -11.59 5.13
C SER A 349 -8.29 -12.76 5.81
N GLN A 350 -8.90 -13.95 5.84
CA GLN A 350 -8.28 -15.16 6.40
C GLN A 350 -7.09 -15.69 5.58
N THR A 351 -6.89 -15.19 4.35
CA THR A 351 -5.75 -15.58 3.50
C THR A 351 -4.51 -14.73 3.73
N VAL A 352 -4.62 -13.64 4.50
CA VAL A 352 -3.50 -12.73 4.78
C VAL A 352 -2.39 -13.49 5.48
N ARG A 353 -1.17 -13.37 4.96
CA ARG A 353 0.01 -14.08 5.47
C ARG A 353 1.29 -13.37 5.05
N VAL A 354 2.36 -13.56 5.82
CA VAL A 354 3.70 -13.12 5.41
C VAL A 354 4.14 -13.94 4.20
N ARG A 355 4.73 -13.31 3.18
CA ARG A 355 5.29 -14.04 2.03
C ARG A 355 6.43 -14.93 2.53
N PRO A 356 6.51 -16.21 2.12
CA PRO A 356 7.71 -17.00 2.33
C PRO A 356 8.96 -16.26 1.86
N SER A 357 10.03 -16.30 2.67
CA SER A 357 11.27 -15.56 2.40
C SER A 357 11.11 -14.03 2.30
N ALA A 358 10.04 -13.44 2.84
CA ALA A 358 9.87 -11.97 2.84
C ALA A 358 11.02 -11.23 3.52
N PHE A 359 11.64 -11.86 4.51
CA PHE A 359 12.75 -11.34 5.31
C PHE A 359 13.96 -12.26 5.20
N TYR A 360 15.16 -11.73 5.45
CA TYR A 360 16.36 -12.55 5.59
C TYR A 360 16.18 -13.57 6.72
N SER A 361 16.62 -14.82 6.48
CA SER A 361 16.72 -15.83 7.53
C SER A 361 17.68 -15.34 8.62
N GLN A 362 17.26 -15.43 9.88
CA GLN A 362 18.12 -15.14 11.03
C GLN A 362 19.13 -16.26 11.27
#